data_AF-A0A7V0J156-F1
#
_entry.id   AF-A0A7V0J156-F1
#
_cell.length_a   1.000
_cell.length_b   1.000
_cell.length_c   1.000
_cell.angle_alpha   90.00
_cell.angle_beta   90.00
_cell.angle_gamma   90.00
#
_symmetry.space_group_name_H-M   'P 1'
#
loop_
_entity.id
_entity.type
_entity.pdbx_description
1 polymer ?
#
loop_
_entity_poly.entity_id
_entity_poly.type
_entity_poly.pdbx_seq_one_letter_code
_entity_poly.pdbx_strand_id
1 'polypeptide(L)' 'MSADQERAFARFVKETEPKLSYALAAAYGPEIESEATSEALVYAWEHWPRIRAIQNPAGYLYRVGQSWFADLYVVTGR' A
#
# COMPACT_ATOMS: atom_id res chain seq x y z
N MET A 1 18.03 -0.76 -3.62
CA MET A 1 17.74 -2.21 -3.56
C MET A 1 18.70 -2.93 -4.50
N SER A 2 18.95 -4.23 -4.32
CA SER A 2 19.66 -5.03 -5.36
C SER A 2 18.70 -5.42 -6.49
N ALA A 3 19.22 -5.81 -7.66
CA ALA A 3 18.39 -6.25 -8.78
C ALA A 3 17.45 -7.43 -8.44
N ASP A 4 17.90 -8.35 -7.56
CA ASP A 4 17.04 -9.43 -7.05
C ASP A 4 15.90 -8.92 -6.17
N GLN A 5 16.20 -7.93 -5.32
CA GLN A 5 15.20 -7.30 -4.46
C GLN A 5 14.15 -6.56 -5.29
N GLU A 6 14.56 -5.88 -6.37
CA GLU A 6 13.67 -5.18 -7.30
C GLU A 6 12.74 -6.15 -8.04
N ARG A 7 13.27 -7.28 -8.53
CA ARG A 7 12.44 -8.33 -9.14
C ARG A 7 11.43 -8.91 -8.16
N ALA A 8 11.86 -9.19 -6.92
CA ALA A 8 10.98 -9.68 -5.87
C ALA A 8 9.88 -8.67 -5.53
N PHE A 9 10.22 -7.38 -5.45
CA PHE A 9 9.27 -6.30 -5.23
C PHE A 9 8.27 -6.18 -6.38
N ALA A 10 8.73 -6.17 -7.64
CA ALA A 10 7.85 -6.07 -8.79
C ALA A 10 6.84 -7.24 -8.85
N ARG A 11 7.28 -8.46 -8.53
CA ARG A 11 6.39 -9.61 -8.39
C ARG A 11 5.37 -9.40 -7.26
N PHE A 12 5.82 -8.94 -6.11
CA PHE A 12 4.96 -8.65 -4.97
C PHE A 12 3.89 -7.60 -5.29
N VAL A 13 4.26 -6.50 -5.96
CA VAL A 13 3.32 -5.46 -6.41
C VAL A 13 2.26 -6.07 -7.33
N LYS A 14 2.67 -6.81 -8.36
CA LYS A 14 1.75 -7.45 -9.32
C LYS A 14 0.72 -8.38 -8.63
N GLU A 15 1.11 -9.04 -7.54
CA GLU A 15 0.23 -9.95 -6.80
C GLU A 15 -0.64 -9.25 -5.74
N THR A 16 -0.19 -8.09 -5.24
CA THR A 16 -0.78 -7.41 -4.08
C THR A 16 -1.64 -6.22 -4.47
N GLU A 17 -1.20 -5.42 -5.44
CA GLU A 17 -1.84 -4.17 -5.86
C GLU A 17 -3.33 -4.35 -6.20
N PRO A 18 -3.77 -5.34 -7.01
CA PRO A 18 -5.19 -5.50 -7.30
C PRO A 18 -6.02 -5.75 -6.03
N LYS A 19 -5.54 -6.61 -5.12
CA LYS A 19 -6.25 -6.95 -3.88
C LYS A 19 -6.31 -5.77 -2.92
N LEU A 20 -5.20 -5.03 -2.83
CA LEU A 20 -5.09 -3.85 -1.99
C LEU A 20 -6.01 -2.73 -2.49
N SER A 21 -5.98 -2.48 -3.80
CA SER A 21 -6.85 -1.51 -4.47
C SER A 21 -8.33 -1.84 -4.23
N TYR A 22 -8.76 -3.08 -4.48
CA TYR A 22 -10.16 -3.47 -4.23
C TYR A 22 -10.58 -3.31 -2.76
N ALA A 23 -9.70 -3.66 -1.82
CA ALA A 23 -10.01 -3.53 -0.40
C ALA A 23 -10.13 -2.05 0.04
N LEU A 24 -9.28 -1.17 -0.49
CA LEU A 24 -9.34 0.27 -0.20
C LEU A 24 -10.54 0.93 -0.89
N ALA A 25 -10.84 0.56 -2.14
CA ALA A 25 -12.01 1.03 -2.87
C ALA A 25 -13.31 0.65 -2.15
N ALA A 26 -13.41 -0.57 -1.64
CA ALA A 26 -14.57 -1.03 -0.87
C ALA A 26 -14.75 -0.29 0.45
N ALA A 27 -13.65 0.21 1.05
CA ALA A 27 -13.68 0.90 2.34
C ALA A 27 -13.91 2.42 2.21
N TYR A 28 -13.35 3.06 1.17
CA TYR A 28 -13.26 4.52 1.06
C TYR A 28 -13.83 5.09 -0.25
N GLY A 29 -14.25 4.24 -1.17
CA GLY A 29 -14.73 4.63 -2.50
C GLY A 29 -13.61 4.73 -3.56
N PRO A 30 -13.98 4.73 -4.85
CA PRO A 30 -13.07 4.65 -6.00
C PRO A 30 -12.43 6.00 -6.41
N GLU A 31 -12.57 7.05 -5.60
CA GLU A 31 -11.90 8.33 -5.84
C GLU A 31 -10.62 8.47 -4.97
N ILE A 32 -10.54 7.68 -3.90
CA ILE A 32 -9.57 7.80 -2.81
C ILE A 32 -8.59 6.60 -2.79
N GLU A 33 -9.08 5.44 -3.22
CA GLU A 33 -8.34 4.19 -3.30
C GLU A 33 -7.04 4.30 -4.09
N SER A 34 -7.01 5.06 -5.19
CA SER A 34 -5.86 5.14 -6.09
C SER A 34 -4.66 5.79 -5.40
N GLU A 35 -4.91 6.90 -4.69
CA GLU A 35 -3.90 7.61 -3.91
C GLU A 35 -3.45 6.75 -2.71
N ALA A 36 -4.39 6.21 -1.94
CA ALA A 36 -4.08 5.36 -0.78
C ALA A 36 -3.31 4.08 -1.16
N THR A 37 -3.62 3.47 -2.32
CA THR A 37 -2.90 2.30 -2.84
C THR A 37 -1.50 2.68 -3.26
N SER A 38 -1.34 3.80 -3.98
CA SER A 38 -0.03 4.30 -4.43
C SER A 38 0.88 4.59 -3.24
N GLU A 39 0.39 5.32 -2.23
CA GLU A 39 1.15 5.63 -1.02
C GLU A 39 1.55 4.39 -0.23
N ALA A 40 0.66 3.40 -0.12
CA ALA A 40 0.99 2.14 0.52
C ALA A 40 2.11 1.38 -0.23
N LEU A 41 2.11 1.42 -1.57
CA LEU A 41 3.15 0.77 -2.38
C LEU A 41 4.47 1.54 -2.38
N VAL A 42 4.44 2.88 -2.31
CA VAL A 42 5.62 3.71 -2.09
C VAL A 42 6.26 3.38 -0.74
N TYR A 43 5.46 3.34 0.33
CA TYR A 43 5.95 2.89 1.64
C TYR A 43 6.58 1.50 1.56
N ALA A 44 5.96 0.59 0.81
CA ALA A 44 6.45 -0.77 0.64
C ALA A 44 7.83 -0.82 -0.04
N TRP A 45 8.07 0.05 -1.02
CA TRP A 45 9.35 0.19 -1.71
C TRP A 45 10.44 0.68 -0.75
N GLU A 46 10.16 1.78 -0.04
CA GLU A 46 11.11 2.40 0.91
C GLU A 46 11.48 1.45 2.06
N HIS A 47 10.52 0.63 2.49
CA HIS A 47 10.67 -0.27 3.64
C HIS A 47 10.74 -1.74 3.23
N TRP A 48 11.13 -2.03 1.98
CA TRP A 48 11.05 -3.37 1.41
C TRP A 48 11.71 -4.49 2.25
N PRO A 49 12.91 -4.30 2.85
CA PRO A 49 13.51 -5.33 3.70
C PRO A 49 12.64 -5.71 4.91
N ARG A 50 11.90 -4.76 5.47
CA ARG A 50 10.95 -4.99 6.57
C ARG A 50 9.68 -5.64 6.05
N ILE A 51 9.09 -5.09 4.99
CA ILE A 51 7.80 -5.56 4.46
C ILE A 51 7.87 -7.02 4.02
N ARG A 52 8.94 -7.41 3.31
CA ARG A 52 9.11 -8.80 2.85
C ARG A 52 9.28 -9.82 3.99
N ALA A 53 9.61 -9.37 5.20
CA ALA A 53 9.80 -10.22 6.37
C ALA A 53 8.53 -10.36 7.22
N ILE A 54 7.48 -9.57 6.93
CA ILE A 54 6.20 -9.65 7.64
C ILE A 54 5.40 -10.85 7.12
N GLN A 55 4.67 -11.51 8.02
CA GLN A 55 3.84 -12.67 7.68
C GLN A 55 2.68 -12.33 6.74
N ASN A 56 2.03 -11.17 6.94
CA ASN A 56 0.96 -10.65 6.10
C ASN A 56 1.29 -9.23 5.60
N PRO A 57 2.13 -9.09 4.56
CA PRO A 57 2.52 -7.79 4.05
C PRO A 57 1.34 -7.03 3.43
N ALA A 58 0.44 -7.70 2.72
CA ALA A 58 -0.74 -7.06 2.12
C ALA A 58 -1.67 -6.44 3.19
N GLY A 59 -1.94 -7.16 4.28
CA GLY A 59 -2.75 -6.64 5.39
C GLY A 59 -2.05 -5.51 6.16
N TYR A 60 -0.71 -5.53 6.24
CA TYR A 60 0.04 -4.41 6.79
C TYR A 60 -0.08 -3.17 5.90
N LEU A 61 0.09 -3.32 4.59
CA LEU A 61 -0.02 -2.22 3.63
C LEU A 61 -1.44 -1.65 3.54
N TYR A 62 -2.47 -2.48 3.72
CA TYR A 62 -3.84 -2.00 3.90
C TYR A 62 -3.95 -1.03 5.08
N ARG A 63 -3.31 -1.31 6.22
CA ARG A 63 -3.28 -0.37 7.36
C ARG A 63 -2.48 0.89 7.07
N VAL A 64 -1.38 0.79 6.32
CA VAL A 64 -0.62 1.97 5.87
C VAL A 64 -1.51 2.87 5.00
N GLY A 65 -2.20 2.30 4.00
CA GLY A 65 -3.13 3.05 3.15
C GLY A 65 -4.26 3.73 3.94
N GLN A 66 -4.77 3.08 4.99
CA GLN A 66 -5.76 3.69 5.89
C GLN A 66 -5.21 4.87 6.71
N SER A 67 -3.96 4.79 7.17
CA SER A 67 -3.34 5.89 7.93
C SER A 67 -3.15 7.14 7.08
N TRP A 68 -2.80 6.97 5.80
CA TRP A 68 -2.74 8.10 4.85
C TRP A 68 -4.09 8.79 4.66
N PHE A 69 -5.18 8.03 4.65
CA PHE A 69 -6.53 8.59 4.61
C PHE A 69 -6.89 9.37 5.87
N ALA A 70 -6.54 8.84 7.06
CA ALA A 70 -6.78 9.53 8.32
C ALA A 70 -6.06 10.89 8.36
N ASP A 71 -4.80 10.94 7.90
CA ASP A 71 -4.05 12.19 7.80
C ASP A 71 -4.66 13.16 6.78
N LEU A 72 -5.07 12.66 5.61
CA LEU A 72 -5.77 13.48 4.60
C LEU A 72 -7.07 14.07 5.15
N TYR A 73 -7.88 13.31 5.89
CA TYR A 73 -9.12 13.82 6.49
C TYR A 73 -8.85 14.86 7.59
N VAL A 74 -7.84 14.64 8.43
CA VAL A 74 -7.44 15.61 9.47
C VAL A 74 -6.92 16.91 8.84
N VAL A 75 -6.17 16.83 7.75
CA VAL A 75 -5.58 17.99 7.07
C VAL A 75 -6.57 18.72 6.15
N THR A 76 -7.47 17.99 5.48
CA THR A 76 -8.38 18.56 4.45
C THR A 76 -9.80 18.82 4.94
N GLY A 77 -10.20 18.33 6.12
CA GLY A 77 -11.42 18.75 6.81
C GLY A 77 -12.69 18.67 5.98
N ARG A 78 -13.03 17.48 5.47
CA ARG A 78 -14.41 17.11 5.15
C ARG A 78 -15.03 16.30 6.27
#